data_AF-A0A2E4YC84-F1
#
_entry.id   AF-A0A2E4YC84-F1
#
_cell.length_a   1.000
_cell.length_b   1.000
_cell.length_c   1.000
_cell.angle_alpha   90.00
_cell.angle_beta   90.00
_cell.angle_gamma   90.00
#
_symmetry.space_group_name_H-M   'P 1'
#
loop_
_entity.id
_entity.type
_entity.pdbx_description
1 polymer ?
#
loop_
_entity_poly.entity_id
_entity_poly.type
_entity_poly.pdbx_seq_one_letter_code
_entity_poly.pdbx_strand_id
1 'polypeptide(L)'
;MATTNVKILLRRGFRNEIGNDTLETGEMGFATDTNQLYIGIDKAINEVRFDPFANAQSVIQSWLDSADNPEPGLKVDEDLVIRQVTDVDALLDAMNFFVQTITFDTISTTFTPGHTLNQKYNKELTDPAQYVIYETGEILSTTVTATTTEVTVKISESGRFDEVGQFYTPGGFRGVADVTKTLTADINDASDPLITPVSSVEISDPALLPDDYYIPETIDVNNGVDAEYQLTRANADYTYVYDSTNKKYTITFATPIADGKVQQEQIGSTSTLTGDGTETQFNLLTYPDPAPSSVVVKDSGGNVLATPADYEIYDQNHANYNGVVEEIKFTTAPAIGTVTIEYNENVDVDENARVDTLKVNFSDNGAFIYETVDTADVVTDLSSLVTVAPHITGGSDFRVNRYAGARRNVEVVTENSFNQMFADQHLEALDASTGLRSSLFNKELKQRQHGPDKLETGLEYKILVVGTNTDAQANWNTVAGTTGVTYAVGDTFTATSQVAAETNQGSAITNQGTFLKYPKNDCTSFFIDYSLKQADATNTYVRVGQIKAINGVPQGINQVKLSDDNTEIWQDDGDNIAEADEFSNITFTATIVGDDVIFKFTQDYDFETNISFTVKRWTM
;
A
#
# COMPACT_ATOMS: atom_id res chain seq x y z
N MET A 1 27.54 -3.26 74.06
CA MET A 1 27.54 -3.18 72.59
C MET A 1 26.45 -2.21 72.20
N ALA A 2 26.81 -1.06 71.62
CA ALA A 2 25.82 -0.21 70.98
C ALA A 2 25.49 -0.84 69.62
N THR A 3 24.23 -1.23 69.41
CA THR A 3 23.73 -1.59 68.09
C THR A 3 23.68 -0.32 67.25
N THR A 4 24.66 -0.14 66.39
CA THR A 4 24.62 0.92 65.36
C THR A 4 23.52 0.55 64.38
N ASN A 5 22.39 1.25 64.43
CA ASN A 5 21.33 1.10 63.44
C ASN A 5 21.88 1.56 62.08
N VAL A 6 22.24 0.61 61.22
CA VAL A 6 22.57 0.91 59.82
C VAL A 6 21.26 1.19 59.10
N LYS A 7 20.97 2.47 58.86
CA LYS A 7 19.83 2.86 58.03
C LYS A 7 20.18 2.53 56.58
N ILE A 8 19.56 1.50 56.04
CA ILE A 8 19.64 1.20 54.62
C ILE A 8 18.88 2.29 53.87
N LEU A 9 19.59 3.08 53.06
CA LEU A 9 18.98 4.05 52.15
C LEU A 9 18.57 3.31 50.88
N LEU A 10 17.31 3.48 50.47
CA LEU A 10 16.71 2.77 49.35
C LEU A 10 15.99 3.78 48.47
N ARG A 11 16.33 3.81 47.18
CA ARG A 11 15.65 4.64 46.19
C ARG A 11 14.30 4.00 45.86
N ARG A 12 13.25 4.81 45.70
CA ARG A 12 11.89 4.33 45.42
C ARG A 12 11.27 5.16 44.30
N GLY A 13 10.52 4.53 43.41
CA GLY A 13 9.94 5.12 42.21
C GLY A 13 9.34 4.04 41.31
N PHE A 14 8.85 4.40 40.14
CA PHE A 14 8.42 3.46 39.10
C PHE A 14 9.63 2.74 38.46
N ARG A 15 9.42 1.61 37.78
CA ARG A 15 10.50 0.85 37.12
C ARG A 15 11.31 1.72 36.14
N ASN A 16 10.66 2.62 35.42
CA ASN A 16 11.32 3.56 34.50
C ASN A 16 12.08 4.70 35.21
N GLU A 17 11.77 4.97 36.48
CA GLU A 17 12.46 5.96 37.33
C GLU A 17 13.64 5.35 38.11
N ILE A 18 13.69 4.00 38.16
CA ILE A 18 14.79 3.20 38.72
C ILE A 18 15.48 2.45 37.57
N GLY A 19 15.87 3.22 36.55
CA GLY A 19 16.54 2.71 35.34
C GLY A 19 18.02 2.42 35.52
N ASN A 20 18.65 1.92 34.44
CA ASN A 20 20.03 1.46 34.37
C ASN A 20 21.06 2.48 34.91
N ASP A 21 20.86 3.77 34.63
CA ASP A 21 21.80 4.84 35.03
C ASP A 21 21.41 5.56 36.33
N THR A 22 20.35 5.11 37.01
CA THR A 22 19.82 5.81 38.19
C THR A 22 20.36 5.31 39.52
N LEU A 23 20.82 4.06 39.59
CA LEU A 23 21.38 3.45 40.78
C LEU A 23 22.91 3.50 40.72
N GLU A 24 23.53 4.03 41.77
CA GLU A 24 24.97 3.91 41.96
C GLU A 24 25.36 2.47 42.31
N THR A 25 26.63 2.12 42.13
CA THR A 25 27.16 0.80 42.48
C THR A 25 26.92 0.50 43.97
N GLY A 26 26.16 -0.56 44.25
CA GLY A 26 25.75 -0.95 45.61
C GLY A 26 24.51 -0.23 46.14
N GLU A 27 23.92 0.72 45.41
CA GLU A 27 22.65 1.36 45.77
C GLU A 27 21.48 0.40 45.51
N MET A 28 20.51 0.36 46.43
CA MET A 28 19.30 -0.44 46.27
C MET A 28 18.11 0.43 45.84
N GLY A 29 17.39 -0.01 44.83
CA GLY A 29 16.18 0.62 44.31
C GLY A 29 14.96 -0.29 44.42
N PHE A 30 13.80 0.24 44.79
CA PHE A 30 12.55 -0.52 44.85
C PHE A 30 11.50 0.09 43.91
N ALA A 31 11.13 -0.66 42.88
CA ALA A 31 10.13 -0.27 41.90
C ALA A 31 8.73 -0.48 42.48
N THR A 32 7.97 0.59 42.68
CA THR A 32 6.68 0.58 43.38
C THR A 32 5.51 0.08 42.52
N ASP A 33 5.63 0.15 41.21
CA ASP A 33 4.71 -0.40 40.22
C ASP A 33 4.79 -1.93 40.14
N THR A 34 6.01 -2.47 40.16
CA THR A 34 6.25 -3.91 39.91
C THR A 34 6.64 -4.68 41.16
N ASN A 35 6.82 -4.00 42.30
CA ASN A 35 7.30 -4.58 43.57
C ASN A 35 8.65 -5.32 43.45
N GLN A 36 9.50 -4.86 42.54
CA GLN A 36 10.82 -5.43 42.28
C GLN A 36 11.90 -4.65 43.03
N LEU A 37 12.92 -5.38 43.51
CA LEU A 37 14.11 -4.80 44.12
C LEU A 37 15.26 -4.86 43.11
N TYR A 38 15.98 -3.76 42.95
CA TYR A 38 17.14 -3.63 42.09
C TYR A 38 18.37 -3.29 42.93
N ILE A 39 19.53 -3.81 42.53
CA ILE A 39 20.83 -3.45 43.09
C ILE A 39 21.68 -2.88 41.96
N GLY A 40 22.15 -1.65 42.11
CA GLY A 40 23.09 -1.02 41.19
C GLY A 40 24.43 -1.75 41.21
N ILE A 41 25.02 -1.93 40.04
CA ILE A 41 26.32 -2.56 39.81
C ILE A 41 27.16 -1.66 38.90
N ASP A 42 28.47 -1.91 38.88
CA ASP A 42 29.33 -1.34 37.85
C ASP A 42 28.89 -1.81 36.46
N LYS A 43 29.32 -1.09 35.41
CA LYS A 43 29.03 -1.47 34.02
C LYS A 43 29.39 -2.95 33.81
N ALA A 44 28.42 -3.74 33.37
CA ALA A 44 28.64 -5.12 33.00
C ALA A 44 29.63 -5.20 31.84
N ILE A 45 30.57 -6.13 31.95
CA ILE A 45 31.65 -6.31 30.96
C ILE A 45 31.23 -7.18 29.78
N ASN A 46 30.10 -7.88 29.90
CA ASN A 46 29.64 -8.91 28.96
C ASN A 46 28.13 -8.90 28.72
N GLU A 47 27.44 -7.83 29.15
CA GLU A 47 25.98 -7.71 29.02
C GLU A 47 25.57 -6.29 28.59
N VAL A 48 24.72 -6.23 27.57
CA VAL A 48 24.06 -4.99 27.11
C VAL A 48 22.57 -5.12 27.38
N ARG A 49 22.00 -4.10 28.01
CA ARG A 49 20.56 -4.00 28.27
C ARG A 49 19.96 -2.91 27.39
N PHE A 50 18.74 -3.14 26.93
CA PHE A 50 17.96 -2.16 26.19
C PHE A 50 16.80 -1.64 27.02
N ASP A 51 16.51 -0.36 26.86
CA ASP A 51 15.26 0.22 27.37
C ASP A 51 14.07 -0.30 26.54
N PRO A 52 12.90 -0.54 27.17
CA PRO A 52 11.75 -1.08 26.47
C PRO A 52 11.13 -0.08 25.48
N PHE A 53 10.83 -0.55 24.27
CA PHE A 53 10.07 0.18 23.24
C PHE A 53 9.21 -0.78 22.40
N ALA A 54 8.35 -0.23 21.54
CA ALA A 54 7.44 -1.03 20.71
C ALA A 54 8.24 -1.97 19.78
N ASN A 55 7.91 -3.27 19.79
CA ASN A 55 8.59 -4.31 19.02
C ASN A 55 10.10 -4.46 19.32
N ALA A 56 10.55 -4.06 20.52
CA ALA A 56 11.97 -3.99 20.87
C ALA A 56 12.75 -5.26 20.56
N GLN A 57 12.25 -6.43 20.96
CA GLN A 57 12.95 -7.70 20.74
C GLN A 57 13.20 -7.97 19.24
N SER A 58 12.19 -7.78 18.40
CA SER A 58 12.30 -8.01 16.95
C SER A 58 13.29 -7.04 16.30
N VAL A 59 13.19 -5.76 16.66
CA VAL A 59 14.06 -4.71 16.11
C VAL A 59 15.51 -4.89 16.52
N ILE A 60 15.77 -5.17 17.80
CA ILE A 60 17.11 -5.45 18.31
C ILE A 60 17.66 -6.72 17.66
N GLN A 61 16.85 -7.79 17.56
CA GLN A 61 17.29 -9.03 16.95
C GLN A 61 17.62 -8.86 15.46
N SER A 62 16.86 -8.04 14.73
CA SER A 62 17.14 -7.72 13.33
C SER A 62 18.48 -7.00 13.15
N TRP A 63 18.86 -6.11 14.06
CA TRP A 63 20.18 -5.47 14.05
C TRP A 63 21.29 -6.47 14.41
N LEU A 64 21.08 -7.34 15.41
CA LEU A 64 22.06 -8.38 15.79
C LEU A 64 22.31 -9.41 14.67
N ASP A 65 21.30 -9.67 13.85
CA ASP A 65 21.42 -10.57 12.70
C ASP A 65 21.94 -9.84 11.43
N SER A 66 22.14 -8.50 11.48
CA SER A 66 22.66 -7.71 10.36
C SER A 66 24.18 -7.82 10.21
N ALA A 67 24.69 -7.37 9.06
CA ALA A 67 26.12 -7.30 8.80
C ALA A 67 26.84 -6.21 9.62
N ASP A 68 26.09 -5.30 10.26
CA ASP A 68 26.66 -4.22 11.08
C ASP A 68 27.09 -4.72 12.47
N ASN A 69 26.60 -5.90 12.90
CA ASN A 69 26.97 -6.49 14.17
C ASN A 69 28.40 -7.09 14.11
N PRO A 70 29.38 -6.58 14.88
CA PRO A 70 30.74 -7.12 14.91
C PRO A 70 30.84 -8.49 15.60
N GLU A 71 29.81 -8.92 16.32
CA GLU A 71 29.74 -10.20 17.05
C GLU A 71 28.51 -11.03 16.60
N PRO A 72 28.57 -11.70 15.43
CA PRO A 72 27.44 -12.47 14.91
C PRO A 72 27.00 -13.61 15.85
N GLY A 73 25.69 -13.85 15.92
CA GLY A 73 25.10 -14.96 16.69
C GLY A 73 24.63 -14.60 18.10
N LEU A 74 24.81 -13.35 18.53
CA LEU A 74 24.18 -12.82 19.74
C LEU A 74 22.65 -12.84 19.61
N LYS A 75 21.97 -13.15 20.71
CA LYS A 75 20.50 -13.16 20.81
C LYS A 75 20.04 -12.26 21.94
N VAL A 76 18.97 -11.51 21.67
CA VAL A 76 18.30 -10.69 22.68
C VAL A 76 17.25 -11.52 23.40
N ASP A 77 17.38 -11.60 24.71
CA ASP A 77 16.46 -12.33 25.56
C ASP A 77 15.17 -11.51 25.80
N GLU A 78 14.13 -12.15 26.34
CA GLU A 78 12.82 -11.51 26.59
C GLU A 78 12.89 -10.33 27.56
N ASP A 79 13.91 -10.30 28.42
CA ASP A 79 14.19 -9.20 29.33
C ASP A 79 14.95 -8.03 28.67
N LEU A 80 15.09 -8.06 27.34
CA LEU A 80 15.82 -7.08 26.53
C LEU A 80 17.29 -6.95 26.95
N VAL A 81 17.91 -8.08 27.27
CA VAL A 81 19.34 -8.16 27.59
C VAL A 81 20.01 -9.08 26.57
N ILE A 82 21.15 -8.65 26.05
CA ILE A 82 22.09 -9.50 25.32
C ILE A 82 23.16 -9.93 26.31
N ARG A 83 23.37 -11.24 26.39
CA ARG A 83 24.36 -11.87 27.26
C ARG A 83 25.55 -12.38 26.43
N GLN A 84 26.68 -12.60 27.10
CA GLN A 84 27.90 -13.15 26.49
C GLN A 84 28.51 -12.25 25.41
N VAL A 85 28.36 -10.92 25.56
CA VAL A 85 29.06 -9.96 24.71
C VAL A 85 30.55 -10.02 25.01
N THR A 86 31.39 -10.06 23.98
CA THR A 86 32.85 -10.15 24.12
C THR A 86 33.45 -8.79 24.44
N ASP A 87 32.98 -7.74 23.74
CA ASP A 87 33.37 -6.36 23.96
C ASP A 87 32.15 -5.43 23.91
N VAL A 88 31.66 -5.05 25.09
CA VAL A 88 30.47 -4.19 25.23
C VAL A 88 30.69 -2.81 24.62
N ASP A 89 31.87 -2.23 24.75
CA ASP A 89 32.12 -0.87 24.23
C ASP A 89 32.21 -0.90 22.70
N ALA A 90 32.83 -1.94 22.11
CA ALA A 90 32.86 -2.10 20.66
C ALA A 90 31.48 -2.39 20.06
N LEU A 91 30.65 -3.19 20.74
CA LEU A 91 29.28 -3.47 20.30
C LEU A 91 28.41 -2.21 20.34
N LEU A 92 28.48 -1.44 21.43
CA LEU A 92 27.75 -0.17 21.56
C LEU A 92 28.26 0.88 20.56
N ASP A 93 29.56 0.90 20.27
CA ASP A 93 30.11 1.76 19.23
C ASP A 93 29.60 1.37 17.85
N ALA A 94 29.57 0.08 17.52
CA ALA A 94 29.03 -0.42 16.26
C ALA A 94 27.56 -0.04 16.05
N MET A 95 26.74 -0.01 17.11
CA MET A 95 25.34 0.46 17.05
C MET A 95 25.20 1.94 16.67
N ASN A 96 26.28 2.74 16.70
CA ASN A 96 26.28 4.13 16.23
C ASN A 96 26.49 4.26 14.73
N PHE A 97 26.67 3.15 14.01
CA PHE A 97 26.95 3.14 12.58
C PHE A 97 26.07 2.13 11.85
N PHE A 98 25.88 2.38 10.56
CA PHE A 98 25.33 1.41 9.63
C PHE A 98 26.10 1.46 8.31
N VAL A 99 26.03 0.37 7.57
CA VAL A 99 26.64 0.25 6.25
C VAL A 99 25.64 0.54 5.15
N GLN A 100 26.07 1.27 4.13
CA GLN A 100 25.33 1.53 2.92
C GLN A 100 26.17 1.19 1.70
N THR A 101 25.54 0.70 0.64
CA THR A 101 26.19 0.44 -0.65
C THR A 101 25.67 1.43 -1.68
N ILE A 102 26.60 2.11 -2.36
CA ILE A 102 26.34 3.12 -3.38
C ILE A 102 26.93 2.63 -4.69
N THR A 103 26.10 2.47 -5.72
CA THR A 103 26.51 2.00 -7.04
C THR A 103 26.59 3.19 -7.99
N PHE A 104 27.79 3.52 -8.45
CA PHE A 104 28.02 4.55 -9.45
C PHE A 104 28.12 3.92 -10.85
N ASP A 105 27.46 4.50 -11.85
CA ASP A 105 27.53 4.07 -13.26
C ASP A 105 28.81 4.55 -13.96
N THR A 106 29.95 4.28 -13.34
CA THR A 106 31.28 4.60 -13.87
C THR A 106 32.27 3.52 -13.48
N ILE A 107 33.33 3.40 -14.28
CA ILE A 107 34.52 2.57 -14.00
C ILE A 107 35.81 3.40 -13.96
N SER A 108 35.72 4.71 -14.19
CA SER A 108 36.90 5.59 -14.36
C SER A 108 37.41 6.18 -13.04
N THR A 109 36.61 6.12 -11.98
CA THR A 109 36.95 6.61 -10.63
C THR A 109 37.46 5.50 -9.74
N THR A 110 38.53 5.77 -9.00
CA THR A 110 39.03 4.86 -7.96
C THR A 110 38.58 5.35 -6.60
N PHE A 111 37.78 4.54 -5.91
CA PHE A 111 37.44 4.76 -4.50
C PHE A 111 38.41 3.95 -3.63
N THR A 112 39.01 4.60 -2.63
CA THR A 112 40.03 3.98 -1.79
C THR A 112 39.46 3.75 -0.39
N PRO A 113 39.52 2.52 0.15
CA PRO A 113 39.14 2.25 1.54
C PRO A 113 39.88 3.16 2.53
N GLY A 114 39.14 3.66 3.53
CA GLY A 114 39.62 4.62 4.53
C GLY A 114 39.54 6.09 4.10
N HIS A 115 39.21 6.40 2.84
CA HIS A 115 38.85 7.76 2.43
C HIS A 115 37.40 8.07 2.81
N THR A 116 37.09 9.36 2.91
CA THR A 116 35.73 9.83 3.17
C THR A 116 35.01 10.11 1.87
N LEU A 117 33.76 9.68 1.75
CA LEU A 117 32.83 10.09 0.69
C LEU A 117 31.87 11.13 1.30
N ASN A 118 31.67 12.25 0.62
CA ASN A 118 30.66 13.24 0.98
C ASN A 118 29.64 13.39 -0.14
N GLN A 119 28.38 13.58 0.25
CA GLN A 119 27.30 14.06 -0.61
C GLN A 119 26.93 15.48 -0.19
N LYS A 120 27.14 16.41 -1.12
CA LYS A 120 26.77 17.81 -1.03
C LYS A 120 25.53 18.07 -1.88
N TYR A 121 24.78 19.10 -1.53
CA TYR A 121 23.71 19.60 -2.39
C TYR A 121 23.80 21.11 -2.55
N ASN A 122 23.46 21.58 -3.75
CA ASN A 122 23.49 22.98 -4.12
C ASN A 122 22.17 23.66 -3.72
N LYS A 123 22.20 24.47 -2.66
CA LYS A 123 20.98 24.95 -1.99
C LYS A 123 20.10 25.87 -2.83
N GLU A 124 20.69 26.61 -3.77
CA GLU A 124 19.95 27.66 -4.48
C GLU A 124 20.25 27.73 -5.98
N LEU A 125 21.03 26.77 -6.52
CA LEU A 125 21.53 26.83 -7.91
C LEU A 125 22.14 28.21 -8.26
N THR A 126 22.61 28.93 -7.25
CA THR A 126 23.17 30.28 -7.39
C THR A 126 24.58 30.19 -7.98
N ASP A 127 25.01 31.25 -8.66
CA ASP A 127 26.41 31.43 -9.03
C ASP A 127 26.97 32.61 -8.20
N PRO A 128 27.94 32.36 -7.29
CA PRO A 128 28.59 31.08 -7.01
C PRO A 128 27.73 30.14 -6.16
N ALA A 129 27.83 28.85 -6.43
CA ALA A 129 27.06 27.82 -5.75
C ALA A 129 27.31 27.79 -4.24
N GLN A 130 26.23 27.78 -3.46
CA GLN A 130 26.28 27.51 -2.02
C GLN A 130 25.96 26.05 -1.76
N TYR A 131 26.96 25.32 -1.27
CA TYR A 131 26.83 23.90 -0.96
C TYR A 131 26.49 23.69 0.52
N VAL A 132 25.64 22.72 0.79
CA VAL A 132 25.41 22.17 2.13
C VAL A 132 25.82 20.70 2.09
N ILE A 133 26.62 20.23 3.05
CA ILE A 133 26.93 18.81 3.22
C ILE A 133 25.72 18.14 3.86
N TYR A 134 25.20 17.10 3.23
CA TYR A 134 24.10 16.32 3.78
C TYR A 134 24.61 15.05 4.42
N GLU A 135 25.50 14.32 3.76
CA GLU A 135 25.88 12.99 4.21
C GLU A 135 27.37 12.73 4.03
N THR A 136 27.95 12.01 4.98
CA THR A 136 29.37 11.68 5.03
C THR A 136 29.53 10.23 5.49
N GLY A 137 30.34 9.46 4.76
CA GLY A 137 30.65 8.08 5.10
C GLY A 137 32.11 7.72 4.85
N GLU A 138 32.66 6.84 5.67
CA GLU A 138 33.98 6.24 5.45
C GLU A 138 33.86 5.11 4.42
N ILE A 139 34.68 5.11 3.39
CA ILE A 139 34.71 4.04 2.38
C ILE A 139 35.33 2.78 3.00
N LEU A 140 34.57 1.69 3.05
CA LEU A 140 35.03 0.40 3.55
C LEU A 140 35.59 -0.49 2.44
N SER A 141 34.90 -0.54 1.31
CA SER A 141 35.28 -1.39 0.18
C SER A 141 34.77 -0.82 -1.13
N THR A 142 35.36 -1.30 -2.23
CA THR A 142 34.99 -0.90 -3.58
C THR A 142 35.10 -2.09 -4.51
N THR A 143 34.05 -2.33 -5.30
CA THR A 143 33.98 -3.41 -6.28
C THR A 143 33.67 -2.81 -7.64
N VAL A 144 34.55 -3.02 -8.61
CA VAL A 144 34.35 -2.56 -9.99
C VAL A 144 33.79 -3.71 -10.82
N THR A 145 32.65 -3.48 -11.47
CA THR A 145 32.03 -4.42 -12.42
C THR A 145 32.42 -4.07 -13.87
N ALA A 146 31.72 -4.61 -14.87
CA ALA A 146 31.97 -4.26 -16.27
C ALA A 146 31.55 -2.83 -16.62
N THR A 147 30.58 -2.25 -15.89
CA THR A 147 29.95 -0.96 -16.22
C THR A 147 29.76 -0.04 -15.02
N THR A 148 29.88 -0.55 -13.80
CA THR A 148 29.60 0.19 -12.56
C THR A 148 30.70 0.01 -11.53
N THR A 149 30.74 0.91 -10.55
CA THR A 149 31.58 0.80 -9.36
C THR A 149 30.70 0.87 -8.12
N GLU A 150 30.67 -0.22 -7.35
CA GLU A 150 29.97 -0.31 -6.07
C GLU A 150 30.92 0.11 -4.95
N VAL A 151 30.46 1.01 -4.09
CA VAL A 151 31.20 1.55 -2.95
C VAL A 151 30.40 1.28 -1.70
N THR A 152 30.98 0.51 -0.79
CA THR A 152 30.38 0.28 0.53
C THR A 152 30.94 1.31 1.50
N VAL A 153 30.06 2.06 2.16
CA VAL A 153 30.40 3.14 3.09
C VAL A 153 29.84 2.87 4.49
N LYS A 154 30.60 3.24 5.51
CA LYS A 154 30.20 3.26 6.92
C LYS A 154 29.72 4.66 7.28
N ILE A 155 28.48 4.76 7.74
CA ILE A 155 27.82 6.03 8.04
C ILE A 155 27.57 6.11 9.55
N SER A 156 27.84 7.28 10.13
CA SER A 156 27.60 7.52 11.56
C SER A 156 26.21 8.10 11.78
N GLU A 157 25.47 7.54 12.74
CA GLU A 157 24.16 8.04 13.16
C GLU A 157 24.23 9.11 14.26
N SER A 158 25.44 9.42 14.72
CA SER A 158 25.69 10.49 15.68
C SER A 158 25.35 11.84 15.06
N GLY A 159 24.67 12.71 15.82
CA GLY A 159 24.33 14.05 15.35
C GLY A 159 25.58 14.86 15.02
N ARG A 160 25.52 15.61 13.91
CA ARG A 160 26.63 16.42 13.38
C ARG A 160 26.18 17.86 13.18
N PHE A 161 27.15 18.75 13.01
CA PHE A 161 26.92 20.11 12.55
C PHE A 161 27.34 20.20 11.08
N ASP A 162 26.54 20.85 10.23
CA ASP A 162 26.91 21.13 8.84
C ASP A 162 27.95 22.28 8.76
N GLU A 163 28.42 22.60 7.55
CA GLU A 163 29.38 23.70 7.32
C GLU A 163 28.82 25.08 7.71
N VAL A 164 27.50 25.21 7.89
CA VAL A 164 26.79 26.43 8.30
C VAL A 164 26.54 26.43 9.82
N GLY A 165 26.92 25.37 10.54
CA GLY A 165 26.76 25.22 11.98
C GLY A 165 25.37 24.76 12.43
N GLN A 166 24.52 24.26 11.53
CA GLN A 166 23.22 23.68 11.86
C GLN A 166 23.39 22.23 12.32
N PHE A 167 22.79 21.90 13.48
CA PHE A 167 22.76 20.52 13.97
C PHE A 167 21.78 19.69 13.13
N TYR A 168 22.26 18.59 12.58
CA TYR A 168 21.43 17.61 11.88
C TYR A 168 21.84 16.20 12.27
N THR A 169 20.93 15.24 12.08
CA THR A 169 21.26 13.83 12.27
C THR A 169 21.33 13.15 10.92
N PRO A 170 22.46 12.50 10.57
CA PRO A 170 22.63 11.81 9.30
C PRO A 170 21.51 10.78 9.05
N GLY A 171 20.99 10.75 7.83
CA GLY A 171 20.00 9.79 7.36
C GLY A 171 20.57 8.74 6.41
N GLY A 172 21.85 8.88 6.02
CA GLY A 172 22.47 8.09 4.96
C GLY A 172 22.37 8.78 3.60
N PHE A 173 23.23 8.39 2.66
CA PHE A 173 23.26 8.97 1.32
C PHE A 173 21.90 8.81 0.65
N ARG A 174 21.45 9.87 -0.02
CA ARG A 174 20.16 9.92 -0.69
C ARG A 174 20.29 9.48 -2.14
N GLY A 175 19.44 8.55 -2.55
CA GLY A 175 19.27 8.19 -3.96
C GLY A 175 18.45 9.25 -4.69
N VAL A 176 18.59 9.28 -6.01
CA VAL A 176 17.81 10.17 -6.90
C VAL A 176 16.38 9.66 -7.00
N ALA A 177 15.43 10.60 -7.03
CA ALA A 177 14.03 10.32 -7.29
C ALA A 177 13.57 11.07 -8.54
N ASP A 178 13.30 10.32 -9.61
CA ASP A 178 12.70 10.89 -10.82
C ASP A 178 11.17 10.86 -10.71
N VAL A 179 10.53 11.98 -11.01
CA VAL A 179 9.08 12.15 -10.92
C VAL A 179 8.56 12.70 -12.24
N THR A 180 7.74 11.92 -12.92
CA THR A 180 7.03 12.39 -14.13
C THR A 180 5.66 12.91 -13.77
N LYS A 181 5.36 14.15 -14.18
CA LYS A 181 4.03 14.74 -14.08
C LYS A 181 3.44 14.92 -15.48
N THR A 182 2.39 14.15 -15.77
CA THR A 182 1.58 14.31 -16.99
C THR A 182 0.47 15.33 -16.74
N LEU A 183 0.43 16.38 -17.55
CA LEU A 183 -0.71 17.27 -17.71
C LEU A 183 -1.48 16.82 -18.94
N THR A 184 -2.68 16.28 -18.74
CA THR A 184 -3.60 15.88 -19.80
C THR A 184 -4.73 16.90 -19.88
N ALA A 185 -4.87 17.56 -21.03
CA ALA A 185 -6.02 18.33 -21.47
C ALA A 185 -6.78 19.18 -20.43
N ASP A 186 -6.30 20.42 -20.20
CA ASP A 186 -7.12 21.61 -19.88
C ASP A 186 -6.27 22.90 -19.96
N ILE A 187 -5.30 22.96 -20.89
CA ILE A 187 -4.47 24.16 -21.03
C ILE A 187 -5.22 25.26 -21.80
N ASN A 188 -6.26 24.90 -22.56
CA ASN A 188 -7.20 25.82 -23.19
C ASN A 188 -8.63 25.26 -23.11
N ASP A 189 -9.55 26.05 -22.56
CA ASP A 189 -10.97 25.74 -22.39
C ASP A 189 -11.59 25.29 -23.73
N ALA A 190 -12.24 24.12 -23.74
CA ALA A 190 -12.91 23.57 -24.93
C ALA A 190 -14.04 24.47 -25.49
N SER A 191 -14.40 25.54 -24.78
CA SER A 191 -15.41 26.52 -25.18
C SER A 191 -14.87 27.86 -25.68
N ASP A 192 -13.55 28.07 -25.73
CA ASP A 192 -12.94 29.30 -26.26
C ASP A 192 -12.61 29.18 -27.76
N PRO A 193 -13.24 29.98 -28.64
CA PRO A 193 -12.94 30.00 -30.08
C PRO A 193 -11.58 30.64 -30.43
N LEU A 194 -10.86 31.24 -29.47
CA LEU A 194 -9.48 31.72 -29.63
C LEU A 194 -8.55 30.99 -28.65
N ILE A 195 -8.21 29.77 -29.04
CA ILE A 195 -7.25 28.94 -28.33
C ILE A 195 -5.87 29.66 -28.40
N THR A 196 -5.18 29.87 -27.26
CA THR A 196 -3.95 30.69 -27.17
C THR A 196 -2.70 29.80 -27.02
N PRO A 197 -1.56 30.10 -27.68
CA PRO A 197 -0.30 29.37 -27.49
C PRO A 197 0.14 29.30 -26.03
N VAL A 198 0.65 28.15 -25.61
CA VAL A 198 1.04 27.92 -24.22
C VAL A 198 2.41 28.55 -23.97
N SER A 199 2.42 29.69 -23.29
CA SER A 199 3.66 30.41 -22.92
C SER A 199 4.19 30.03 -21.54
N SER A 200 3.32 29.57 -20.65
CA SER A 200 3.69 29.10 -19.32
C SER A 200 2.72 28.07 -18.78
N VAL A 201 3.20 27.16 -17.94
CA VAL A 201 2.38 26.18 -17.22
C VAL A 201 2.73 26.23 -15.73
N GLU A 202 1.70 26.06 -14.92
CA GLU A 202 1.81 25.96 -13.48
C GLU A 202 1.56 24.52 -13.01
N ILE A 203 2.48 23.99 -12.22
CA ILE A 203 2.43 22.61 -11.72
C ILE A 203 2.48 22.65 -10.20
N SER A 204 1.48 22.05 -9.55
CA SER A 204 1.49 21.83 -8.11
C SER A 204 1.09 20.40 -7.81
N ASP A 205 1.98 19.67 -7.15
CA ASP A 205 1.71 18.35 -6.60
C ASP A 205 2.53 18.17 -5.31
N PRO A 206 2.04 18.66 -4.16
CA PRO A 206 2.82 18.65 -2.92
C PRO A 206 3.20 17.25 -2.42
N ALA A 207 2.52 16.20 -2.91
CA ALA A 207 2.80 14.83 -2.53
C ALA A 207 4.01 14.25 -3.31
N LEU A 208 4.17 14.63 -4.57
CA LEU A 208 5.25 14.15 -5.44
C LEU A 208 6.37 15.17 -5.67
N LEU A 209 6.10 16.45 -5.45
CA LEU A 209 7.03 17.60 -5.58
C LEU A 209 7.03 18.42 -4.28
N PRO A 210 7.49 17.83 -3.15
CA PRO A 210 7.36 18.42 -1.82
C PRO A 210 8.21 19.68 -1.61
N ASP A 211 9.26 19.87 -2.42
CA ASP A 211 10.30 20.88 -2.23
C ASP A 211 10.91 21.30 -3.58
N ASP A 212 11.86 22.23 -3.50
CA ASP A 212 12.67 22.80 -4.58
C ASP A 212 13.75 21.83 -5.10
N TYR A 213 13.86 20.61 -4.55
CA TYR A 213 14.87 19.64 -4.96
C TYR A 213 14.57 19.02 -6.33
N TYR A 214 13.29 18.96 -6.72
CA TYR A 214 12.83 18.39 -7.97
C TYR A 214 12.90 19.42 -9.10
N ILE A 215 13.98 19.40 -9.88
CA ILE A 215 14.17 20.29 -11.03
C ILE A 215 13.55 19.68 -12.30
N PRO A 216 12.82 20.45 -13.12
CA PRO A 216 12.40 19.98 -14.43
C PRO A 216 13.65 19.79 -15.31
N GLU A 217 13.79 18.60 -15.92
CA GLU A 217 14.89 18.26 -16.83
C GLU A 217 14.43 18.21 -18.28
N THR A 218 13.37 17.45 -18.56
CA THR A 218 12.78 17.32 -19.89
C THR A 218 11.27 17.55 -19.86
N ILE A 219 10.74 18.04 -20.98
CA ILE A 219 9.31 18.23 -21.18
C ILE A 219 8.93 17.57 -22.50
N ASP A 220 8.13 16.51 -22.44
CA ASP A 220 7.59 15.83 -23.61
C ASP A 220 6.28 16.49 -24.00
N VAL A 221 6.22 16.99 -25.24
CA VAL A 221 5.03 17.63 -25.78
C VAL A 221 4.43 16.71 -26.85
N ASN A 222 3.18 16.33 -26.66
CA ASN A 222 2.45 15.51 -27.61
C ASN A 222 1.06 16.12 -27.86
N ASN A 223 0.78 16.45 -29.12
CA ASN A 223 -0.45 17.09 -29.58
C ASN A 223 -1.46 16.09 -30.18
N GLY A 224 -1.13 14.80 -30.23
CA GLY A 224 -1.99 13.74 -30.78
C GLY A 224 -2.07 13.70 -32.31
N VAL A 225 -1.37 14.58 -33.03
CA VAL A 225 -1.42 14.72 -34.50
C VAL A 225 -0.03 14.62 -35.13
N ASP A 226 0.98 15.25 -34.54
CA ASP A 226 2.38 15.23 -34.97
C ASP A 226 3.25 14.29 -34.13
N ALA A 227 4.53 14.17 -34.49
CA ALA A 227 5.50 13.42 -33.70
C ALA A 227 5.76 14.14 -32.37
N GLU A 228 5.72 13.38 -31.25
CA GLU A 228 6.13 13.86 -29.93
C GLU A 228 7.54 14.47 -29.99
N TYR A 229 7.69 15.68 -29.47
CA TYR A 229 9.00 16.36 -29.38
C TYR A 229 9.32 16.72 -27.93
N GLN A 230 10.61 16.75 -27.63
CA GLN A 230 11.11 17.00 -26.28
C GLN A 230 11.79 18.36 -26.19
N LEU A 231 11.45 19.13 -25.17
CA LEU A 231 12.17 20.32 -24.75
C LEU A 231 13.15 19.96 -23.64
N THR A 232 14.35 20.52 -23.69
CA THR A 232 15.40 20.20 -22.71
C THR A 232 15.97 21.46 -22.09
N ARG A 233 16.32 21.37 -20.79
CA ARG A 233 16.94 22.51 -20.10
C ARG A 233 18.30 22.89 -20.70
N ALA A 234 19.06 21.91 -21.19
CA ALA A 234 20.39 22.12 -21.77
C ALA A 234 20.38 23.08 -22.97
N ASN A 235 19.24 23.16 -23.67
CA ASN A 235 19.08 23.99 -24.86
C ASN A 235 18.45 25.36 -24.56
N ALA A 236 18.17 25.65 -23.28
CA ALA A 236 17.46 26.85 -22.83
C ALA A 236 16.04 26.99 -23.43
N ASP A 237 15.38 25.87 -23.73
CA ASP A 237 14.04 25.83 -24.32
C ASP A 237 12.94 26.36 -23.36
N TYR A 238 13.21 26.32 -22.06
CA TYR A 238 12.32 26.82 -21.02
C TYR A 238 13.10 27.32 -19.79
N THR A 239 12.41 28.05 -18.92
CA THR A 239 12.86 28.47 -17.59
C THR A 239 11.82 28.04 -16.55
N TYR A 240 12.19 28.01 -15.27
CA TYR A 240 11.25 27.66 -14.21
C TYR A 240 11.50 28.48 -12.94
N VAL A 241 10.45 28.64 -12.13
CA VAL A 241 10.50 29.25 -10.81
C VAL A 241 9.73 28.36 -9.84
N TYR A 242 10.27 28.12 -8.65
CA TYR A 242 9.58 27.43 -7.57
C TYR A 242 9.11 28.39 -6.50
N ASP A 243 7.83 28.30 -6.12
CA ASP A 243 7.26 28.98 -4.97
C ASP A 243 7.21 28.01 -3.78
N SER A 244 8.12 28.21 -2.83
CA SER A 244 8.23 27.40 -1.60
C SER A 244 7.02 27.52 -0.67
N THR A 245 6.27 28.63 -0.75
CA THR A 245 5.09 28.88 0.09
C THR A 245 3.90 28.07 -0.40
N ASN A 246 3.70 28.05 -1.72
CA ASN A 246 2.55 27.40 -2.35
C ASN A 246 2.88 26.01 -2.94
N LYS A 247 4.14 25.56 -2.85
CA LYS A 247 4.61 24.27 -3.37
C LYS A 247 4.26 24.10 -4.84
N LYS A 248 4.72 25.07 -5.64
CA LYS A 248 4.28 25.27 -7.03
C LYS A 248 5.45 25.63 -7.93
N TYR A 249 5.52 24.97 -9.08
CA TYR A 249 6.43 25.29 -10.16
C TYR A 249 5.72 26.11 -11.24
N THR A 250 6.34 27.18 -11.69
CA THR A 250 5.93 27.95 -12.88
C THR A 250 6.98 27.74 -13.95
N ILE A 251 6.64 27.04 -15.02
CA ILE A 251 7.50 26.79 -16.18
C ILE A 251 7.15 27.78 -17.27
N THR A 252 8.14 28.49 -17.81
CA THR A 252 7.98 29.46 -18.89
C THR A 252 8.76 29.02 -20.12
N PHE A 253 8.08 28.84 -21.25
CA PHE A 253 8.69 28.38 -22.48
C PHE A 253 9.36 29.53 -23.23
N ALA A 254 10.58 29.32 -23.73
CA ALA A 254 11.33 30.34 -24.47
C ALA A 254 10.63 30.69 -25.80
N THR A 255 10.06 29.67 -26.44
CA THR A 255 9.13 29.82 -27.56
C THR A 255 7.78 29.29 -27.11
N PRO A 256 6.69 30.08 -27.19
CA PRO A 256 5.35 29.59 -26.87
C PRO A 256 5.05 28.32 -27.66
N ILE A 257 4.55 27.30 -26.97
CA ILE A 257 4.16 26.05 -27.59
C ILE A 257 2.88 26.30 -28.40
N ALA A 258 3.00 26.18 -29.72
CA ALA A 258 1.92 26.17 -30.69
C ALA A 258 2.26 25.08 -31.71
N ASP A 259 1.39 24.08 -31.91
CA ASP A 259 1.73 23.01 -32.84
C ASP A 259 0.51 22.29 -33.45
N GLY A 260 0.60 22.04 -34.75
CA GLY A 260 -0.26 21.15 -35.53
C GLY A 260 -1.21 21.82 -36.52
N LYS A 261 -0.93 21.64 -37.82
CA LYS A 261 -1.85 21.94 -38.93
C LYS A 261 -2.77 20.75 -39.18
N VAL A 262 -4.09 20.96 -39.27
CA VAL A 262 -5.04 19.93 -39.70
C VAL A 262 -5.47 20.24 -41.14
N GLN A 263 -5.49 19.23 -42.01
CA GLN A 263 -6.01 19.40 -43.36
C GLN A 263 -7.55 19.50 -43.29
N GLN A 264 -8.11 20.67 -43.61
CA GLN A 264 -9.55 20.82 -43.87
C GLN A 264 -9.78 21.14 -45.34
N GLU A 265 -10.92 20.67 -45.85
CA GLU A 265 -11.35 20.93 -47.20
C GLU A 265 -12.10 22.27 -47.28
N GLN A 266 -11.61 23.21 -48.08
CA GLN A 266 -12.23 24.53 -48.31
C GLN A 266 -12.45 24.77 -49.80
N ILE A 267 -13.43 25.61 -50.16
CA ILE A 267 -13.64 26.06 -51.55
C ILE A 267 -12.46 26.94 -51.99
N GLY A 268 -11.64 26.45 -52.92
CA GLY A 268 -10.50 27.19 -53.47
C GLY A 268 -10.89 28.10 -54.63
N SER A 269 -11.74 27.61 -55.55
CA SER A 269 -12.26 28.42 -56.66
C SER A 269 -13.62 27.93 -57.16
N THR A 270 -14.33 28.79 -57.90
CA THR A 270 -15.61 28.43 -58.51
C THR A 270 -15.65 28.78 -59.99
N SER A 271 -16.33 27.94 -60.78
CA SER A 271 -16.62 28.18 -62.19
C SER A 271 -18.12 28.12 -62.42
N THR A 272 -18.64 29.00 -63.27
CA THR A 272 -20.06 29.03 -63.63
C THR A 272 -20.25 28.62 -65.08
N LEU A 273 -21.15 27.67 -65.31
CA LEU A 273 -21.62 27.29 -66.63
C LEU A 273 -23.05 27.79 -66.82
N THR A 274 -23.36 28.33 -67.99
CA THR A 274 -24.74 28.68 -68.34
C THR A 274 -25.28 27.63 -69.28
N GLY A 275 -26.25 26.83 -68.82
CA GLY A 275 -26.94 25.87 -69.66
C GLY A 275 -28.03 26.55 -70.50
N ASP A 276 -28.07 26.26 -71.80
CA ASP A 276 -29.14 26.69 -72.69
C ASP A 276 -30.32 25.70 -72.78
N GLY A 277 -30.25 24.60 -72.00
CA GLY A 277 -31.23 23.52 -71.99
C GLY A 277 -31.06 22.48 -73.10
N THR A 278 -30.03 22.60 -73.95
CA THR A 278 -29.79 21.68 -75.07
C THR A 278 -28.44 20.97 -75.03
N GLU A 279 -27.41 21.59 -74.46
CA GLU A 279 -26.09 20.98 -74.30
C GLU A 279 -25.99 20.09 -73.05
N THR A 280 -25.47 18.88 -73.22
CA THR A 280 -25.21 17.92 -72.13
C THR A 280 -23.72 17.79 -71.79
N GLN A 281 -22.84 18.52 -72.49
CA GLN A 281 -21.40 18.42 -72.34
C GLN A 281 -20.81 19.82 -72.37
N PHE A 282 -20.01 20.14 -71.36
CA PHE A 282 -19.38 21.45 -71.22
C PHE A 282 -17.88 21.29 -70.98
N ASN A 283 -17.09 22.00 -71.76
CA ASN A 283 -15.64 22.02 -71.61
C ASN A 283 -15.27 22.88 -70.40
N LEU A 284 -14.54 22.29 -69.46
CA LEU A 284 -13.83 23.04 -68.44
C LEU A 284 -12.55 23.55 -69.08
N LEU A 285 -12.41 24.87 -69.20
CA LEU A 285 -11.30 25.48 -69.93
C LEU A 285 -9.93 25.11 -69.33
N THR A 286 -9.85 24.84 -68.02
CA THR A 286 -8.69 24.29 -67.28
C THR A 286 -9.11 24.01 -65.82
N TYR A 287 -8.73 22.86 -65.24
CA TYR A 287 -8.69 22.69 -63.79
C TYR A 287 -7.78 23.73 -63.13
N PRO A 288 -8.07 24.17 -61.89
CA PRO A 288 -7.12 24.92 -61.09
C PRO A 288 -5.81 24.12 -60.91
N ASP A 289 -4.68 24.84 -60.87
CA ASP A 289 -3.36 24.32 -60.49
C ASP A 289 -2.98 24.94 -59.13
N PRO A 290 -2.80 24.16 -58.05
CA PRO A 290 -2.81 22.68 -57.98
C PRO A 290 -4.20 22.06 -58.15
N ALA A 291 -4.22 20.77 -58.51
CA ALA A 291 -5.46 20.03 -58.67
C ALA A 291 -6.29 20.01 -57.36
N PRO A 292 -7.61 20.27 -57.41
CA PRO A 292 -8.50 20.27 -56.27
C PRO A 292 -8.64 18.88 -55.64
N SER A 293 -8.89 18.84 -54.33
CA SER A 293 -9.13 17.63 -53.54
C SER A 293 -10.47 16.98 -53.89
N SER A 294 -11.49 17.80 -54.16
CA SER A 294 -12.79 17.34 -54.63
C SER A 294 -13.50 18.41 -55.46
N VAL A 295 -14.52 18.01 -56.21
CA VAL A 295 -15.35 18.91 -57.00
C VAL A 295 -16.81 18.70 -56.68
N VAL A 296 -17.52 19.80 -56.43
CA VAL A 296 -18.94 19.81 -56.09
C VAL A 296 -19.69 20.63 -57.13
N VAL A 297 -20.71 20.04 -57.75
CA VAL A 297 -21.55 20.73 -58.74
C VAL A 297 -22.91 21.07 -58.12
N LYS A 298 -23.33 22.33 -58.26
CA LYS A 298 -24.57 22.88 -57.70
C LYS A 298 -25.49 23.45 -58.79
N ASP A 299 -26.79 23.26 -58.61
CA ASP A 299 -27.81 23.86 -59.48
C ASP A 299 -27.98 25.38 -59.24
N SER A 300 -28.85 26.02 -60.02
CA SER A 300 -29.15 27.46 -59.89
C SER A 300 -29.80 27.87 -58.56
N GLY A 301 -30.30 26.91 -57.78
CA GLY A 301 -30.84 27.11 -56.43
C GLY A 301 -29.81 26.85 -55.31
N GLY A 302 -28.58 26.43 -55.67
CA GLY A 302 -27.51 26.11 -54.72
C GLY A 302 -27.55 24.67 -54.18
N ASN A 303 -28.43 23.81 -54.71
CA ASN A 303 -28.49 22.40 -54.29
C ASN A 303 -27.35 21.60 -54.92
N VAL A 304 -26.68 20.78 -54.12
CA VAL A 304 -25.63 19.86 -54.60
C VAL A 304 -26.25 18.75 -55.44
N LEU A 305 -25.75 18.59 -56.67
CA LEU A 305 -26.07 17.48 -57.56
C LEU A 305 -25.21 16.28 -57.13
N ALA A 306 -25.82 15.16 -56.75
CA ALA A 306 -25.13 14.07 -56.07
C ALA A 306 -24.83 12.88 -56.99
N THR A 307 -23.53 12.63 -57.26
CA THR A 307 -22.95 11.38 -57.81
C THR A 307 -23.42 11.02 -59.26
N PRO A 308 -22.84 10.01 -59.95
CA PRO A 308 -22.81 9.96 -61.43
C PRO A 308 -24.16 9.82 -62.16
N ALA A 309 -25.27 9.77 -61.42
CA ALA A 309 -26.61 9.77 -62.01
C ALA A 309 -26.90 11.08 -62.76
N ASP A 310 -26.35 12.21 -62.32
CA ASP A 310 -26.67 13.53 -62.86
C ASP A 310 -25.57 14.10 -63.76
N TYR A 311 -24.30 13.79 -63.48
CA TYR A 311 -23.15 14.19 -64.28
C TYR A 311 -21.91 13.32 -64.00
N GLU A 312 -21.01 13.25 -64.96
CA GLU A 312 -19.67 12.66 -64.85
C GLU A 312 -18.61 13.72 -65.16
N ILE A 313 -17.51 13.70 -64.40
CA ILE A 313 -16.35 14.57 -64.62
C ILE A 313 -15.29 13.76 -65.37
N TYR A 314 -14.90 14.23 -66.54
CA TYR A 314 -13.84 13.67 -67.38
C TYR A 314 -12.57 14.50 -67.18
N ASP A 315 -11.89 14.26 -66.05
CA ASP A 315 -10.58 14.85 -65.73
C ASP A 315 -9.43 13.89 -66.14
N GLN A 316 -8.18 14.29 -65.88
CA GLN A 316 -6.99 13.49 -66.19
C GLN A 316 -6.94 12.11 -65.52
N ASN A 317 -7.75 11.88 -64.47
CA ASN A 317 -7.84 10.63 -63.73
C ASN A 317 -9.02 9.75 -64.19
N HIS A 318 -9.95 10.30 -64.96
CA HIS A 318 -11.08 9.56 -65.49
C HIS A 318 -10.64 8.59 -66.60
N ALA A 319 -11.09 7.33 -66.54
CA ALA A 319 -10.64 6.25 -67.44
C ALA A 319 -10.84 6.52 -68.94
N ASN A 320 -11.71 7.49 -69.28
CA ASN A 320 -12.05 7.88 -70.65
C ASN A 320 -11.59 9.31 -70.99
N TYR A 321 -10.62 9.88 -70.26
CA TYR A 321 -10.08 11.20 -70.55
C TYR A 321 -9.47 11.25 -71.96
N ASN A 322 -9.87 12.25 -72.75
CA ASN A 322 -9.47 12.36 -74.16
C ASN A 322 -8.04 12.93 -74.36
N GLY A 323 -7.37 13.34 -73.28
CA GLY A 323 -6.00 13.85 -73.31
C GLY A 323 -5.85 15.31 -73.75
N VAL A 324 -6.95 16.03 -74.03
CA VAL A 324 -6.92 17.36 -74.65
C VAL A 324 -7.74 18.40 -73.87
N VAL A 325 -8.90 18.06 -73.32
CA VAL A 325 -9.77 19.01 -72.58
C VAL A 325 -10.47 18.26 -71.44
N GLU A 326 -10.55 18.88 -70.27
CA GLU A 326 -11.34 18.37 -69.14
C GLU A 326 -12.80 18.82 -69.30
N GLU A 327 -13.74 17.93 -68.99
CA GLU A 327 -15.15 18.14 -69.37
C GLU A 327 -16.09 17.67 -68.27
N ILE A 328 -17.23 18.34 -68.12
CA ILE A 328 -18.36 17.83 -67.34
C ILE A 328 -19.46 17.41 -68.31
N LYS A 329 -19.90 16.17 -68.15
CA LYS A 329 -20.96 15.58 -68.95
C LYS A 329 -22.16 15.28 -68.09
N PHE A 330 -23.26 15.97 -68.34
CA PHE A 330 -24.52 15.75 -67.66
C PHE A 330 -25.31 14.61 -68.32
N THR A 331 -25.95 13.77 -67.51
CA THR A 331 -26.84 12.70 -68.01
C THR A 331 -28.08 13.28 -68.68
N THR A 332 -28.56 14.42 -68.17
CA THR A 332 -29.66 15.21 -68.73
C THR A 332 -29.22 16.67 -68.82
N ALA A 333 -29.53 17.36 -69.91
CA ALA A 333 -29.14 18.75 -70.09
C ALA A 333 -29.69 19.60 -68.92
N PRO A 334 -28.85 20.41 -68.24
CA PRO A 334 -29.32 21.26 -67.16
C PRO A 334 -30.38 22.23 -67.69
N ALA A 335 -31.45 22.45 -66.92
CA ALA A 335 -32.49 23.41 -67.28
C ALA A 335 -31.89 24.82 -67.48
N ILE A 336 -32.55 25.66 -68.29
CA ILE A 336 -32.10 27.03 -68.60
C ILE A 336 -31.77 27.77 -67.29
N GLY A 337 -30.49 28.04 -67.06
CA GLY A 337 -29.98 28.55 -65.79
C GLY A 337 -28.47 28.36 -65.62
N THR A 338 -27.92 28.88 -64.52
CA THR A 338 -26.49 28.76 -64.19
C THR A 338 -26.24 27.55 -63.28
N VAL A 339 -25.25 26.74 -63.64
CA VAL A 339 -24.69 25.68 -62.80
C VAL A 339 -23.36 26.18 -62.23
N THR A 340 -23.13 25.97 -60.94
CA THR A 340 -21.89 26.36 -60.26
C THR A 340 -21.06 25.14 -59.95
N ILE A 341 -19.78 25.18 -60.28
CA ILE A 341 -18.79 24.16 -59.97
C ILE A 341 -17.89 24.75 -58.90
N GLU A 342 -17.77 24.08 -57.77
CA GLU A 342 -16.87 24.42 -56.68
C GLU A 342 -15.71 23.43 -56.69
N TYR A 343 -14.50 23.98 -56.81
CA TYR A 343 -13.25 23.23 -56.69
C TYR A 343 -12.78 23.37 -55.26
N ASN A 344 -12.85 22.28 -54.50
CA ASN A 344 -12.38 22.25 -53.14
C ASN A 344 -10.90 21.91 -53.11
N GLU A 345 -10.15 22.52 -52.20
CA GLU A 345 -8.76 22.22 -51.94
C GLU A 345 -8.59 21.84 -50.47
N ASN A 346 -7.63 20.97 -50.19
CA ASN A 346 -7.20 20.78 -48.81
C ASN A 346 -6.27 21.93 -48.45
N VAL A 347 -6.70 22.75 -47.50
CA VAL A 347 -5.86 23.74 -46.86
C VAL A 347 -5.39 23.22 -45.52
N ASP A 348 -4.13 23.47 -45.21
CA ASP A 348 -3.67 23.38 -43.83
C ASP A 348 -4.38 24.49 -43.04
N VAL A 349 -5.33 24.12 -42.19
CA VAL A 349 -5.94 25.04 -41.25
C VAL A 349 -5.17 24.92 -39.93
N ASP A 350 -4.66 26.06 -39.49
CA ASP A 350 -4.03 26.23 -38.19
C ASP A 350 -5.10 26.08 -37.08
N GLU A 351 -5.28 24.88 -36.51
CA GLU A 351 -6.01 24.67 -35.23
C GLU A 351 -5.12 25.07 -34.03
N ASN A 352 -4.52 26.26 -34.16
CA ASN A 352 -3.21 26.67 -33.63
C ASN A 352 -2.99 26.75 -32.11
N ALA A 353 -3.74 26.06 -31.27
CA ALA A 353 -3.45 26.13 -29.84
C ALA A 353 -3.91 24.96 -28.97
N ARG A 354 -4.16 23.78 -29.54
CA ARG A 354 -4.44 22.60 -28.69
C ARG A 354 -3.19 21.76 -28.42
N VAL A 355 -2.69 21.83 -27.19
CA VAL A 355 -1.74 20.85 -26.63
C VAL A 355 -2.56 19.74 -25.95
N ASP A 356 -2.44 18.49 -26.41
CA ASP A 356 -3.23 17.38 -25.88
C ASP A 356 -2.62 16.84 -24.56
N THR A 357 -1.30 16.62 -24.57
CA THR A 357 -0.55 16.22 -23.37
C THR A 357 0.80 16.92 -23.28
N LEU A 358 1.14 17.35 -22.07
CA LEU A 358 2.45 17.86 -21.70
C LEU A 358 2.96 17.07 -20.51
N LYS A 359 4.06 16.33 -20.67
CA LYS A 359 4.69 15.57 -19.59
C LYS A 359 5.94 16.30 -19.16
N VAL A 360 6.02 16.67 -17.88
CA VAL A 360 7.23 17.24 -17.30
C VAL A 360 7.92 16.18 -16.48
N ASN A 361 9.17 15.89 -16.80
CA ASN A 361 10.02 15.00 -16.03
C ASN A 361 10.88 15.85 -15.09
N PHE A 362 10.62 15.68 -13.80
CA PHE A 362 11.41 16.27 -12.74
C PHE A 362 12.44 15.26 -12.24
N SER A 363 13.64 15.73 -11.92
CA SER A 363 14.70 14.95 -11.29
C SER A 363 15.36 15.79 -10.22
N ASP A 364 15.95 15.19 -9.19
CA ASP A 364 16.83 15.85 -8.23
C ASP A 364 18.32 15.54 -8.52
N ASN A 365 18.61 14.79 -9.58
CA ASN A 365 19.94 14.28 -9.94
C ASN A 365 20.98 15.40 -10.07
N GLY A 366 20.66 16.46 -10.81
CA GLY A 366 21.57 17.59 -11.05
C GLY A 366 21.87 18.46 -9.83
N ALA A 367 21.26 18.18 -8.67
CA ALA A 367 21.42 18.96 -7.47
C ALA A 367 22.38 18.32 -6.44
N PHE A 368 22.67 17.03 -6.57
CA PHE A 368 23.62 16.31 -5.71
C PHE A 368 25.03 16.27 -6.30
N ILE A 369 26.02 16.55 -5.47
CA ILE A 369 27.44 16.49 -5.82
C ILE A 369 28.13 15.51 -4.87
N TYR A 370 28.95 14.65 -5.43
CA TYR A 370 29.79 13.73 -4.66
C TYR A 370 31.23 14.21 -4.69
N GLU A 371 31.92 14.05 -3.57
CA GLU A 371 33.36 14.29 -3.49
C GLU A 371 34.00 13.23 -2.59
N THR A 372 35.28 12.99 -2.79
CA THR A 372 36.09 12.19 -1.87
C THR A 372 37.11 13.05 -1.18
N VAL A 373 37.37 12.74 0.09
CA VAL A 373 38.42 13.37 0.90
C VAL A 373 39.39 12.27 1.32
N ASP A 374 40.65 12.41 0.92
CA ASP A 374 41.69 11.45 1.30
C ASP A 374 42.18 11.66 2.75
N THR A 375 43.06 10.77 3.21
CA THR A 375 43.64 10.85 4.57
C THR A 375 44.55 12.07 4.80
N ALA A 376 44.87 12.84 3.76
CA ALA A 376 45.64 14.07 3.82
C ALA A 376 44.74 15.32 3.62
N ASP A 377 43.42 15.17 3.78
CA ASP A 377 42.39 16.19 3.59
C ASP A 377 42.34 16.79 2.17
N VAL A 378 42.80 16.05 1.15
CA VAL A 378 42.70 16.47 -0.25
C VAL A 378 41.32 16.12 -0.78
N VAL A 379 40.60 17.14 -1.25
CA VAL A 379 39.26 17.01 -1.83
C VAL A 379 39.36 16.74 -3.32
N THR A 380 38.69 15.68 -3.78
CA THR A 380 38.50 15.35 -5.20
C THR A 380 37.02 15.45 -5.55
N ASP A 381 36.67 16.40 -6.42
CA ASP A 381 35.31 16.59 -6.92
C ASP A 381 34.93 15.49 -7.93
N LEU A 382 33.78 14.86 -7.71
CA LEU A 382 33.22 13.83 -8.60
C LEU A 382 32.06 14.36 -9.46
N SER A 383 31.74 15.66 -9.41
CA SER A 383 30.62 16.29 -10.13
C SER A 383 30.57 15.96 -11.63
N SER A 384 31.72 15.79 -12.29
CA SER A 384 31.83 15.41 -13.71
C SER A 384 31.45 13.96 -14.04
N LEU A 385 31.22 13.12 -13.04
CA LEU A 385 30.91 11.69 -13.17
C LEU A 385 29.44 11.37 -12.88
N VAL A 386 28.71 12.31 -12.29
CA VAL A 386 27.34 12.17 -11.78
C VAL A 386 26.34 12.60 -12.86
N THR A 387 26.42 12.00 -14.05
CA THR A 387 25.32 12.08 -15.02
C THR A 387 24.25 11.02 -14.76
N VAL A 388 24.43 10.14 -13.76
CA VAL A 388 23.51 9.04 -13.50
C VAL A 388 23.35 8.84 -12.00
N ALA A 389 22.09 8.85 -11.58
CA ALA A 389 21.62 8.53 -10.25
C ALA A 389 22.34 7.31 -9.65
N PRO A 390 23.16 7.45 -8.61
CA PRO A 390 23.72 6.27 -7.99
C PRO A 390 22.61 5.46 -7.33
N HIS A 391 22.61 4.15 -7.58
CA HIS A 391 21.68 3.25 -6.90
C HIS A 391 22.19 3.02 -5.47
N ILE A 392 21.35 3.30 -4.48
CA ILE A 392 21.73 3.21 -3.06
C ILE A 392 20.91 2.12 -2.39
N THR A 393 21.60 1.21 -1.69
CA THR A 393 21.00 0.13 -0.90
C THR A 393 21.61 0.09 0.50
N GLY A 394 20.83 -0.39 1.47
CA GLY A 394 21.20 -0.33 2.88
C GLY A 394 20.75 0.99 3.53
N GLY A 395 20.60 0.94 4.85
CA GLY A 395 20.03 2.04 5.64
C GLY A 395 19.87 1.63 7.09
N SER A 396 19.71 2.62 7.96
CA SER A 396 19.32 2.40 9.35
C SER A 396 17.82 2.64 9.50
N ASP A 397 17.07 1.54 9.65
CA ASP A 397 15.63 1.61 9.93
C ASP A 397 15.37 1.98 11.40
N PHE A 398 16.35 1.80 12.30
CA PHE A 398 16.19 2.05 13.72
C PHE A 398 17.51 2.28 14.47
N ARG A 399 17.53 3.33 15.29
CA ARG A 399 18.68 3.73 16.11
C ARG A 399 18.76 2.97 17.42
N VAL A 400 19.26 1.75 17.35
CA VAL A 400 19.41 0.83 18.49
C VAL A 400 20.26 1.45 19.61
N ASN A 401 21.27 2.24 19.26
CA ASN A 401 22.18 2.89 20.22
C ASN A 401 21.48 3.78 21.26
N ARG A 402 20.35 4.41 20.93
CA ARG A 402 19.65 5.31 21.86
C ARG A 402 19.00 4.57 23.04
N TYR A 403 18.76 3.28 22.86
CA TYR A 403 18.10 2.43 23.83
C TYR A 403 19.08 1.47 24.51
N ALA A 404 20.30 1.35 24.00
CA ALA A 404 21.29 0.38 24.44
C ALA A 404 22.26 0.97 25.47
N GLY A 405 22.59 0.18 26.49
CA GLY A 405 23.68 0.50 27.41
C GLY A 405 24.23 -0.73 28.11
N ALA A 406 25.47 -0.65 28.59
CA ALA A 406 26.03 -1.67 29.46
C ALA A 406 25.10 -1.85 30.66
N ARG A 407 24.76 -3.10 31.02
CA ARG A 407 23.89 -3.35 32.17
C ARG A 407 24.55 -2.84 33.46
N ARG A 408 23.78 -2.18 34.33
CA ARG A 408 24.23 -1.53 35.57
C ARG A 408 23.34 -1.85 36.77
N ASN A 409 22.37 -2.74 36.63
CA ASN A 409 21.57 -3.19 37.75
C ASN A 409 21.21 -4.67 37.66
N VAL A 410 21.08 -5.31 38.82
CA VAL A 410 20.58 -6.68 38.96
C VAL A 410 19.24 -6.64 39.67
N GLU A 411 18.26 -7.38 39.14
CA GLU A 411 16.97 -7.56 39.80
C GLU A 411 17.08 -8.69 40.85
N VAL A 412 16.53 -8.44 42.04
CA VAL A 412 16.43 -9.40 43.13
C VAL A 412 14.99 -9.88 43.22
N VAL A 413 14.80 -11.18 43.03
CA VAL A 413 13.49 -11.83 43.15
C VAL A 413 13.02 -11.78 44.61
N THR A 414 11.93 -11.05 44.84
CA THR A 414 11.14 -11.01 46.08
C THR A 414 10.03 -12.05 46.04
N GLU A 415 9.41 -12.39 47.17
CA GLU A 415 8.34 -13.41 47.23
C GLU A 415 7.13 -13.08 46.31
N ASN A 416 6.86 -11.78 46.07
CA ASN A 416 5.85 -11.32 45.11
C ASN A 416 6.31 -11.43 43.64
N SER A 417 7.59 -11.23 43.35
CA SER A 417 8.15 -11.48 42.01
C SER A 417 8.40 -12.96 41.76
N PHE A 418 8.59 -13.78 42.80
CA PHE A 418 8.54 -15.24 42.71
C PHE A 418 7.14 -15.71 42.33
N ASN A 419 6.07 -15.13 42.85
CA ASN A 419 4.71 -15.47 42.41
C ASN A 419 4.42 -15.08 40.95
N GLN A 420 5.01 -13.99 40.44
CA GLN A 420 4.96 -13.68 39.00
C GLN A 420 5.84 -14.63 38.19
N MET A 421 7.10 -14.86 38.58
CA MET A 421 8.01 -15.79 37.91
C MET A 421 7.56 -17.26 37.99
N PHE A 422 6.82 -17.64 39.04
CA PHE A 422 6.21 -18.95 39.23
C PHE A 422 4.88 -19.05 38.47
N ALA A 423 4.06 -17.99 38.41
CA ALA A 423 2.93 -17.92 37.48
C ALA A 423 3.41 -17.89 36.03
N ASP A 424 4.60 -17.38 35.75
CA ASP A 424 5.20 -17.41 34.43
C ASP A 424 5.80 -18.79 34.15
N GLN A 425 6.65 -19.36 35.00
CA GLN A 425 7.23 -20.70 34.79
C GLN A 425 6.24 -21.88 34.93
N HIS A 426 5.18 -21.77 35.73
CA HIS A 426 4.26 -22.89 36.04
C HIS A 426 2.84 -22.70 35.51
N LEU A 427 2.47 -21.52 35.01
CA LEU A 427 1.23 -21.32 34.25
C LEU A 427 1.53 -21.20 32.73
N GLU A 428 2.51 -21.96 32.28
CA GLU A 428 3.01 -21.97 30.90
C GLU A 428 2.93 -23.38 30.31
N ALA A 429 1.74 -23.74 29.82
CA ALA A 429 1.68 -24.69 28.72
C ALA A 429 2.00 -23.93 27.43
N LEU A 430 3.28 -23.57 27.23
CA LEU A 430 3.76 -23.03 25.97
C LEU A 430 3.67 -24.12 24.89
N ASP A 431 3.29 -23.73 23.69
CA ASP A 431 3.36 -24.62 22.54
C ASP A 431 4.84 -24.90 22.19
N ALA A 432 5.22 -26.17 22.15
CA ALA A 432 6.62 -26.59 21.98
C ALA A 432 7.27 -26.17 20.65
N SER A 433 6.48 -25.70 19.67
CA SER A 433 6.98 -25.26 18.37
C SER A 433 7.12 -23.74 18.24
N THR A 434 6.41 -22.97 19.08
CA THR A 434 6.35 -21.50 18.95
C THR A 434 6.78 -20.74 20.20
N GLY A 435 6.85 -21.39 21.37
CA GLY A 435 7.23 -20.73 22.63
C GLY A 435 6.26 -19.65 23.10
N LEU A 436 5.12 -19.48 22.42
CA LEU A 436 4.09 -18.50 22.77
C LEU A 436 3.05 -19.15 23.68
N ARG A 437 2.51 -18.36 24.62
CA ARG A 437 1.33 -18.77 25.40
C ARG A 437 0.16 -19.00 24.45
N SER A 438 -0.58 -20.09 24.65
CA SER A 438 -1.86 -20.26 23.96
C SER A 438 -2.78 -19.15 24.46
N SER A 439 -3.13 -18.22 23.57
CA SER A 439 -3.93 -17.04 23.92
C SER A 439 -5.23 -17.46 24.61
N LEU A 440 -5.51 -16.86 25.76
CA LEU A 440 -6.80 -17.01 26.42
C LEU A 440 -7.83 -16.18 25.65
N PHE A 441 -8.74 -16.87 24.96
CA PHE A 441 -9.83 -16.25 24.23
C PHE A 441 -11.11 -16.27 25.07
N ASN A 442 -11.93 -15.24 24.95
CA ASN A 442 -13.29 -15.22 25.47
C ASN A 442 -14.26 -14.94 24.32
N LYS A 443 -15.35 -15.70 24.26
CA LYS A 443 -16.33 -15.62 23.18
C LYS A 443 -17.75 -15.89 23.69
N GLU A 444 -18.70 -15.12 23.18
CA GLU A 444 -20.12 -15.44 23.27
C GLU A 444 -20.50 -16.41 22.13
N LEU A 445 -21.09 -17.54 22.47
CA LEU A 445 -21.52 -18.56 21.52
C LEU A 445 -22.93 -18.25 21.00
N LYS A 446 -22.98 -17.55 19.86
CA LYS A 446 -24.24 -17.17 19.20
C LYS A 446 -24.76 -18.25 18.27
N GLN A 447 -26.00 -18.65 18.48
CA GLN A 447 -26.77 -19.43 17.53
C GLN A 447 -26.95 -18.68 16.20
N ARG A 448 -27.15 -19.42 15.12
CA ARG A 448 -27.31 -18.82 13.79
C ARG A 448 -28.72 -18.26 13.63
N GLN A 449 -28.79 -16.97 13.33
CA GLN A 449 -30.01 -16.27 12.97
C GLN A 449 -29.97 -15.87 11.50
N HIS A 450 -30.99 -16.27 10.74
CA HIS A 450 -31.09 -16.07 9.30
C HIS A 450 -32.49 -15.64 8.89
N GLY A 451 -32.59 -14.91 7.77
CA GLY A 451 -33.86 -14.69 7.09
C GLY A 451 -34.29 -15.94 6.31
N PRO A 452 -35.55 -16.00 5.85
CA PRO A 452 -36.04 -17.03 4.93
C PRO A 452 -35.15 -17.26 3.70
N ASP A 453 -34.32 -16.29 3.33
CA ASP A 453 -33.40 -16.34 2.19
C ASP A 453 -32.14 -17.18 2.42
N LYS A 454 -31.80 -17.52 3.66
CA LYS A 454 -30.54 -18.17 4.05
C LYS A 454 -30.71 -19.39 4.97
N LEU A 455 -31.88 -20.00 4.95
CA LEU A 455 -32.16 -21.18 5.78
C LEU A 455 -31.54 -22.44 5.16
N GLU A 456 -30.84 -23.22 5.98
CA GLU A 456 -30.32 -24.53 5.59
C GLU A 456 -31.41 -25.60 5.67
N THR A 457 -31.72 -26.25 4.54
CA THR A 457 -32.66 -27.36 4.46
C THR A 457 -32.31 -28.49 5.44
N GLY A 458 -33.31 -28.99 6.15
CA GLY A 458 -33.21 -30.09 7.11
C GLY A 458 -32.94 -29.64 8.55
N LEU A 459 -32.71 -28.35 8.80
CA LEU A 459 -32.55 -27.81 10.15
C LEU A 459 -33.86 -27.29 10.71
N GLU A 460 -34.01 -27.40 12.03
CA GLU A 460 -35.09 -26.78 12.77
C GLU A 460 -34.75 -25.31 13.09
N TYR A 461 -35.77 -24.45 12.94
CA TYR A 461 -35.70 -23.03 13.26
C TYR A 461 -36.92 -22.60 14.09
N LYS A 462 -36.70 -21.64 15.00
CA LYS A 462 -37.73 -20.87 15.72
C LYS A 462 -37.85 -19.47 15.12
N ILE A 463 -39.05 -19.05 14.74
CA ILE A 463 -39.28 -17.72 14.16
C ILE A 463 -39.10 -16.65 15.23
N LEU A 464 -38.19 -15.70 14.99
CA LEU A 464 -37.97 -14.54 15.86
C LEU A 464 -38.77 -13.32 15.39
N VAL A 465 -38.89 -13.15 14.08
CA VAL A 465 -39.61 -12.04 13.45
C VAL A 465 -40.31 -12.58 12.21
N VAL A 466 -41.62 -12.35 12.06
CA VAL A 466 -42.35 -12.83 10.86
C VAL A 466 -42.01 -12.00 9.61
N GLY A 467 -41.65 -10.72 9.77
CA GLY A 467 -41.42 -9.80 8.65
C GLY A 467 -42.67 -8.98 8.33
N THR A 468 -42.48 -7.88 7.60
CA THR A 468 -43.56 -6.95 7.20
C THR A 468 -43.67 -6.78 5.70
N ASN A 469 -42.89 -7.53 4.93
CA ASN A 469 -43.03 -7.62 3.47
C ASN A 469 -44.39 -8.24 3.09
N THR A 470 -44.91 -7.87 1.92
CA THR A 470 -46.23 -8.31 1.44
C THR A 470 -46.34 -9.83 1.37
N ASP A 471 -45.24 -10.52 1.11
CA ASP A 471 -45.17 -11.97 0.96
C ASP A 471 -44.65 -12.71 2.21
N ALA A 472 -44.57 -12.04 3.38
CA ALA A 472 -43.98 -12.60 4.61
C ALA A 472 -44.48 -14.02 4.94
N GLN A 473 -45.80 -14.21 4.94
CA GLN A 473 -46.40 -15.52 5.24
C GLN A 473 -46.22 -16.52 4.11
N ALA A 474 -46.24 -16.07 2.85
CA ALA A 474 -45.98 -16.95 1.72
C ALA A 474 -44.53 -17.47 1.76
N ASN A 475 -43.58 -16.62 2.15
CA ASN A 475 -42.18 -16.97 2.31
C ASN A 475 -41.99 -18.00 3.43
N TRP A 476 -42.63 -17.84 4.60
CA TRP A 476 -42.58 -18.85 5.68
C TRP A 476 -43.21 -20.18 5.28
N ASN A 477 -44.37 -20.18 4.60
CA ASN A 477 -44.96 -21.40 4.06
C ASN A 477 -44.02 -22.10 3.07
N THR A 478 -43.37 -21.33 2.20
CA THR A 478 -42.41 -21.85 1.21
C THR A 478 -41.22 -22.52 1.90
N VAL A 479 -40.55 -21.83 2.84
CA VAL A 479 -39.38 -22.41 3.51
C VAL A 479 -39.74 -23.57 4.43
N ALA A 480 -40.94 -23.59 5.01
CA ALA A 480 -41.42 -24.70 5.84
C ALA A 480 -42.05 -25.85 5.04
N GLY A 481 -42.26 -25.68 3.73
CA GLY A 481 -42.92 -26.69 2.88
C GLY A 481 -44.42 -26.86 3.17
N THR A 482 -45.06 -25.83 3.73
CA THR A 482 -46.48 -25.81 4.06
C THR A 482 -47.29 -24.94 3.09
N THR A 483 -48.61 -24.98 3.19
CA THR A 483 -49.49 -24.11 2.39
C THR A 483 -50.65 -23.60 3.24
N GLY A 484 -50.83 -22.29 3.28
CA GLY A 484 -51.95 -21.65 3.98
C GLY A 484 -51.83 -21.63 5.51
N VAL A 485 -50.64 -21.89 6.06
CA VAL A 485 -50.37 -21.75 7.50
C VAL A 485 -49.99 -20.32 7.82
N THR A 486 -50.58 -19.74 8.86
CA THR A 486 -50.19 -18.41 9.36
C THR A 486 -49.17 -18.59 10.47
N TYR A 487 -47.92 -18.21 10.22
CA TYR A 487 -46.85 -18.30 11.21
C TYR A 487 -46.80 -17.07 12.13
N ALA A 488 -46.42 -17.28 13.38
CA ALA A 488 -46.20 -16.26 14.40
C ALA A 488 -44.78 -16.34 14.98
N VAL A 489 -44.37 -15.28 15.70
CA VAL A 489 -43.12 -15.31 16.47
C VAL A 489 -43.21 -16.42 17.53
N GLY A 490 -42.18 -17.24 17.62
CA GLY A 490 -42.11 -18.40 18.50
C GLY A 490 -42.44 -19.73 17.82
N ASP A 491 -43.06 -19.72 16.64
CA ASP A 491 -43.36 -20.96 15.91
C ASP A 491 -42.07 -21.64 15.44
N THR A 492 -42.05 -22.97 15.54
CA THR A 492 -40.93 -23.82 15.11
C THR A 492 -41.27 -24.58 13.83
N PHE A 493 -40.30 -24.75 12.93
CA PHE A 493 -40.45 -25.55 11.72
C PHE A 493 -39.11 -26.13 11.28
N THR A 494 -39.16 -27.21 10.49
CA THR A 494 -37.99 -27.73 9.78
C THR A 494 -37.92 -27.12 8.40
N ALA A 495 -36.81 -26.45 8.07
CA ALA A 495 -36.64 -25.84 6.76
C ALA A 495 -36.57 -26.90 5.66
N THR A 496 -37.35 -26.72 4.60
CA THR A 496 -37.36 -27.56 3.39
C THR A 496 -36.77 -26.83 2.19
N SER A 497 -36.79 -25.50 2.21
CA SER A 497 -36.27 -24.62 1.16
C SER A 497 -35.82 -23.28 1.75
N GLN A 498 -35.25 -22.42 0.89
CA GLN A 498 -35.04 -21.00 1.12
C GLN A 498 -35.79 -20.19 0.04
N VAL A 499 -35.95 -18.88 0.23
CA VAL A 499 -36.53 -17.94 -0.75
C VAL A 499 -35.51 -16.92 -1.25
N ALA A 500 -35.91 -16.02 -2.17
CA ALA A 500 -35.06 -14.90 -2.57
C ALA A 500 -35.02 -13.82 -1.48
N ALA A 501 -33.96 -13.01 -1.45
CA ALA A 501 -33.84 -11.91 -0.51
C ALA A 501 -34.77 -10.73 -0.87
N GLU A 502 -35.44 -10.16 0.13
CA GLU A 502 -36.36 -9.03 0.02
C GLU A 502 -36.19 -8.10 1.23
N THR A 503 -36.61 -6.84 1.10
CA THR A 503 -36.63 -5.89 2.21
C THR A 503 -37.70 -6.23 3.24
N ASN A 504 -37.40 -6.03 4.54
CA ASN A 504 -38.32 -6.29 5.65
C ASN A 504 -38.77 -7.76 5.81
N GLN A 505 -37.95 -8.70 5.34
CA GLN A 505 -38.16 -10.12 5.62
C GLN A 505 -38.03 -10.42 7.11
N GLY A 506 -38.69 -11.51 7.51
CA GLY A 506 -38.58 -12.04 8.85
C GLY A 506 -37.20 -12.64 9.15
N SER A 507 -37.05 -13.17 10.36
CA SER A 507 -35.86 -13.93 10.76
C SER A 507 -36.24 -15.10 11.66
N ALA A 508 -35.44 -16.15 11.61
CA ALA A 508 -35.55 -17.29 12.47
C ALA A 508 -34.16 -17.70 12.98
N ILE A 509 -34.13 -18.35 14.13
CA ILE A 509 -32.93 -18.83 14.81
C ILE A 509 -32.92 -20.35 14.80
N THR A 510 -31.78 -20.97 14.57
CA THR A 510 -31.61 -22.43 14.72
C THR A 510 -30.86 -22.74 16.01
N ASN A 511 -31.06 -23.94 16.57
CA ASN A 511 -30.37 -24.40 17.77
C ASN A 511 -28.85 -24.58 17.57
N GLN A 512 -28.33 -24.41 16.34
CA GLN A 512 -26.92 -24.57 15.98
C GLN A 512 -26.16 -23.24 15.86
N GLY A 513 -24.89 -23.24 16.28
CA GLY A 513 -23.94 -22.14 16.10
C GLY A 513 -22.54 -22.61 15.69
N THR A 514 -21.69 -21.65 15.31
CA THR A 514 -20.27 -21.92 14.99
C THR A 514 -19.38 -21.43 16.12
N PHE A 515 -18.63 -22.36 16.71
CA PHE A 515 -17.64 -22.06 17.74
C PHE A 515 -16.32 -21.61 17.12
N LEU A 516 -15.64 -22.49 16.35
CA LEU A 516 -14.34 -22.22 15.76
C LEU A 516 -14.30 -22.67 14.30
N LYS A 517 -13.42 -22.04 13.52
CA LYS A 517 -13.22 -22.31 12.10
C LYS A 517 -11.72 -22.25 11.80
N TYR A 518 -11.19 -23.28 11.16
CA TYR A 518 -9.79 -23.35 10.75
C TYR A 518 -9.65 -23.98 9.36
N PRO A 519 -8.65 -23.59 8.56
CA PRO A 519 -8.37 -24.27 7.29
C PRO A 519 -8.01 -25.74 7.52
N LYS A 520 -8.62 -26.64 6.74
CA LYS A 520 -8.44 -28.09 6.90
C LYS A 520 -7.04 -28.60 6.51
N ASN A 521 -6.26 -27.80 5.79
CA ASN A 521 -4.91 -28.20 5.36
C ASN A 521 -3.84 -27.81 6.37
N ASP A 522 -4.16 -26.94 7.33
CA ASP A 522 -3.17 -26.28 8.18
C ASP A 522 -2.90 -27.03 9.48
N CYS A 523 -3.81 -27.89 9.94
CA CYS A 523 -3.71 -28.56 11.24
C CYS A 523 -4.39 -29.93 11.20
N THR A 524 -3.74 -30.95 11.75
CA THR A 524 -4.28 -32.32 11.86
C THR A 524 -4.93 -32.57 13.21
N SER A 525 -4.49 -31.90 14.28
CA SER A 525 -4.99 -32.13 15.65
C SER A 525 -5.25 -30.83 16.40
N PHE A 526 -6.31 -30.82 17.20
CA PHE A 526 -6.77 -29.68 18.00
C PHE A 526 -7.03 -30.13 19.45
N PHE A 527 -6.51 -29.36 20.40
CA PHE A 527 -6.80 -29.48 21.83
C PHE A 527 -7.31 -28.14 22.32
N ILE A 528 -8.56 -28.09 22.79
CA ILE A 528 -9.23 -26.87 23.22
C ILE A 528 -9.61 -27.03 24.69
N ASP A 529 -8.87 -26.38 25.57
CA ASP A 529 -9.17 -26.32 27.00
C ASP A 529 -10.18 -25.19 27.23
N TYR A 530 -11.31 -25.45 27.88
CA TYR A 530 -12.38 -24.46 28.05
C TYR A 530 -13.02 -24.42 29.44
N SER A 531 -13.58 -23.26 29.76
CA SER A 531 -14.55 -23.02 30.82
C SER A 531 -15.70 -22.23 30.23
N LEU A 532 -16.93 -22.71 30.40
CA LEU A 532 -18.13 -22.04 29.91
C LEU A 532 -19.17 -21.83 31.01
N LYS A 533 -19.96 -20.79 30.80
CA LYS A 533 -21.18 -20.48 31.54
C LYS A 533 -22.32 -20.45 30.53
N GLN A 534 -23.34 -21.27 30.74
CA GLN A 534 -24.59 -21.24 29.98
C GLN A 534 -25.72 -20.80 30.91
N ALA A 535 -26.58 -19.87 30.48
CA ALA A 535 -27.68 -19.38 31.31
C ALA A 535 -28.93 -19.09 30.47
N ASP A 536 -30.09 -19.32 31.07
CA ASP A 536 -31.39 -18.82 30.59
C ASP A 536 -31.94 -17.80 31.62
N ALA A 537 -33.24 -17.53 31.60
CA ALA A 537 -33.88 -16.61 32.55
C ALA A 537 -33.91 -17.11 34.01
N THR A 538 -33.75 -18.41 34.25
CA THR A 538 -33.97 -19.08 35.54
C THR A 538 -32.73 -19.87 36.02
N ASN A 539 -32.03 -20.52 35.10
CA ASN A 539 -30.97 -21.50 35.35
C ASN A 539 -29.60 -20.96 34.93
N THR A 540 -28.53 -21.45 35.57
CA THR A 540 -27.15 -21.10 35.19
C THR A 540 -26.22 -22.27 35.41
N TYR A 541 -25.71 -22.80 34.32
CA TYR A 541 -24.80 -23.94 34.27
C TYR A 541 -23.35 -23.49 34.11
N VAL A 542 -22.43 -24.20 34.77
CA VAL A 542 -20.98 -23.96 34.69
C VAL A 542 -20.26 -25.26 34.41
N ARG A 543 -19.53 -25.28 33.29
CA ARG A 543 -18.86 -26.46 32.76
C ARG A 543 -17.42 -26.15 32.39
N VAL A 544 -16.52 -27.07 32.72
CA VAL A 544 -15.11 -27.01 32.32
C VAL A 544 -14.75 -28.31 31.60
N GLY A 545 -13.88 -28.23 30.60
CA GLY A 545 -13.52 -29.42 29.86
C GLY A 545 -12.43 -29.22 28.84
N GLN A 546 -12.16 -30.30 28.11
CA GLN A 546 -11.23 -30.33 27.00
C GLN A 546 -11.88 -30.99 25.79
N ILE A 547 -11.96 -30.24 24.70
CA ILE A 547 -12.32 -30.76 23.39
C ILE A 547 -11.04 -31.23 22.71
N LYS A 548 -11.03 -32.48 22.25
CA LYS A 548 -9.99 -33.03 21.36
C LYS A 548 -10.61 -33.30 20.02
N ALA A 549 -9.98 -32.82 18.95
CA ALA A 549 -10.40 -33.14 17.60
C ALA A 549 -9.24 -33.52 16.71
N ILE A 550 -9.50 -34.47 15.81
CA ILE A 550 -8.58 -34.90 14.77
C ILE A 550 -9.21 -34.64 13.41
N ASN A 551 -8.46 -33.94 12.57
CA ASN A 551 -8.75 -33.69 11.17
C ASN A 551 -7.89 -34.64 10.32
N GLY A 552 -8.56 -35.43 9.48
CA GLY A 552 -7.90 -36.38 8.59
C GLY A 552 -7.30 -35.75 7.32
N VAL A 553 -7.52 -34.45 7.10
CA VAL A 553 -6.87 -33.64 6.04
C VAL A 553 -5.70 -32.89 6.69
N PRO A 554 -4.50 -32.79 6.09
CA PRO A 554 -4.10 -33.14 4.71
C PRO A 554 -3.79 -34.62 4.43
N GLN A 555 -3.95 -35.53 5.39
CA GLN A 555 -3.59 -36.96 5.26
C GLN A 555 -4.52 -37.77 4.30
N GLY A 556 -5.28 -37.09 3.45
CA GLY A 556 -6.18 -37.70 2.46
C GLY A 556 -7.48 -38.27 3.03
N ILE A 557 -7.75 -38.13 4.32
CA ILE A 557 -8.96 -38.65 4.97
C ILE A 557 -9.93 -37.48 5.19
N ASN A 558 -10.97 -37.37 4.35
CA ASN A 558 -11.97 -36.31 4.44
C ASN A 558 -12.98 -36.53 5.58
N GLN A 559 -12.49 -36.63 6.82
CA GLN A 559 -13.27 -36.80 8.02
C GLN A 559 -12.65 -36.01 9.17
N VAL A 560 -13.51 -35.55 10.08
CA VAL A 560 -13.10 -34.99 11.37
C VAL A 560 -13.83 -35.75 12.48
N LYS A 561 -13.14 -36.00 13.59
CA LYS A 561 -13.72 -36.58 14.80
C LYS A 561 -13.41 -35.68 15.98
N LEU A 562 -14.35 -35.62 16.91
CA LEU A 562 -14.28 -34.80 18.11
C LEU A 562 -14.70 -35.64 19.32
N SER A 563 -14.01 -35.45 20.44
CA SER A 563 -14.44 -35.88 21.77
C SER A 563 -14.41 -34.69 22.71
N ASP A 564 -15.36 -34.63 23.63
CA ASP A 564 -15.49 -33.57 24.63
C ASP A 564 -15.50 -34.21 26.02
N ASP A 565 -14.37 -34.12 26.70
CA ASP A 565 -14.20 -34.64 28.06
C ASP A 565 -14.37 -33.48 29.03
N ASN A 566 -15.37 -33.56 29.90
CA ASN A 566 -15.82 -32.40 30.66
C ASN A 566 -16.34 -32.77 32.04
N THR A 567 -16.38 -31.76 32.91
CA THR A 567 -16.96 -31.82 34.24
C THR A 567 -17.85 -30.60 34.42
N GLU A 568 -19.02 -30.84 34.99
CA GLU A 568 -20.05 -29.84 35.15
C GLU A 568 -20.62 -29.86 36.57
N ILE A 569 -20.99 -28.68 37.07
CA ILE A 569 -21.70 -28.54 38.34
C ILE A 569 -23.19 -28.75 38.06
N TRP A 570 -23.74 -29.77 38.68
CA TRP A 570 -25.16 -30.11 38.67
C TRP A 570 -26.01 -29.09 39.46
N GLN A 571 -27.19 -28.73 38.95
CA GLN A 571 -28.19 -27.89 39.63
C GLN A 571 -29.42 -28.71 40.04
N ASP A 572 -29.40 -29.23 41.28
CA ASP A 572 -30.47 -30.07 41.88
C ASP A 572 -31.83 -29.36 41.89
N ASP A 573 -32.84 -29.99 41.29
CA ASP A 573 -34.23 -29.51 41.25
C ASP A 573 -35.04 -29.83 42.52
N GLY A 574 -34.41 -30.51 43.48
CA GLY A 574 -34.93 -30.76 44.82
C GLY A 574 -35.24 -32.23 45.13
N ASP A 575 -34.88 -33.15 44.23
CA ASP A 575 -35.05 -34.59 44.43
C ASP A 575 -33.75 -35.31 44.84
N ASN A 576 -32.62 -34.60 44.84
CA ASN A 576 -31.28 -35.12 45.16
C ASN A 576 -30.78 -36.23 44.22
N ILE A 577 -31.27 -36.31 42.98
CA ILE A 577 -30.85 -37.25 41.95
C ILE A 577 -30.39 -36.45 40.74
N ALA A 578 -29.16 -36.69 40.26
CA ALA A 578 -28.68 -36.02 39.05
C ALA A 578 -29.34 -36.60 37.78
N GLU A 579 -30.17 -35.78 37.14
CA GLU A 579 -30.94 -36.03 35.93
C GLU A 579 -30.46 -35.14 34.77
N ALA A 580 -30.94 -35.43 33.56
CA ALA A 580 -30.40 -34.86 32.33
C ALA A 580 -30.73 -33.37 32.13
N ASP A 581 -31.86 -32.91 32.67
CA ASP A 581 -32.33 -31.53 32.60
C ASP A 581 -31.66 -30.59 33.61
N GLU A 582 -30.80 -31.12 34.47
CA GLU A 582 -30.08 -30.39 35.50
C GLU A 582 -28.59 -30.13 35.16
N PHE A 583 -28.20 -30.45 33.92
CA PHE A 583 -26.92 -30.14 33.30
C PHE A 583 -27.11 -29.23 32.07
N SER A 584 -26.04 -28.59 31.62
CA SER A 584 -26.04 -27.82 30.37
C SER A 584 -26.44 -28.68 29.18
N ASN A 585 -27.28 -28.12 28.30
CA ASN A 585 -27.70 -28.78 27.06
C ASN A 585 -26.71 -28.57 25.90
N ILE A 586 -25.58 -27.88 26.15
CA ILE A 586 -24.64 -27.54 25.09
C ILE A 586 -23.84 -28.76 24.63
N THR A 587 -23.87 -29.04 23.33
CA THR A 587 -23.11 -30.14 22.72
C THR A 587 -22.22 -29.62 21.61
N PHE A 588 -20.94 -30.00 21.61
CA PHE A 588 -19.98 -29.65 20.57
C PHE A 588 -19.84 -30.75 19.52
N THR A 589 -19.71 -30.33 18.26
CA THR A 589 -19.46 -31.22 17.12
C THR A 589 -18.43 -30.61 16.18
N ALA A 590 -17.84 -31.42 15.30
CA ALA A 590 -16.93 -30.93 14.27
C ALA A 590 -17.31 -31.53 12.91
N THR A 591 -17.16 -30.74 11.85
CA THR A 591 -17.37 -31.19 10.47
C THR A 591 -16.40 -30.50 9.51
N ILE A 592 -16.15 -31.10 8.34
CA ILE A 592 -15.40 -30.46 7.26
C ILE A 592 -16.41 -29.88 6.28
N VAL A 593 -16.31 -28.58 6.01
CA VAL A 593 -17.15 -27.87 5.04
C VAL A 593 -16.23 -27.11 4.09
N GLY A 594 -16.24 -27.49 2.81
CA GLY A 594 -15.33 -26.91 1.83
C GLY A 594 -13.87 -27.11 2.24
N ASP A 595 -13.14 -26.01 2.41
CA ASP A 595 -11.72 -26.00 2.80
C ASP A 595 -11.49 -25.79 4.30
N ASP A 596 -12.53 -25.85 5.11
CA ASP A 596 -12.47 -25.55 6.53
C ASP A 596 -12.93 -26.74 7.39
N VAL A 597 -12.25 -26.89 8.53
CA VAL A 597 -12.75 -27.62 9.69
C VAL A 597 -13.56 -26.65 10.55
N ILE A 598 -14.82 -26.99 10.79
CA ILE A 598 -15.75 -26.15 11.56
C ILE A 598 -16.15 -26.90 12.83
N PHE A 599 -15.88 -26.27 13.97
CA PHE A 599 -16.39 -26.66 15.28
C PHE A 599 -17.72 -25.97 15.50
N LYS A 600 -18.78 -26.75 15.66
CA LYS A 600 -20.15 -26.30 15.88
C LYS A 600 -20.58 -26.60 17.31
N PHE A 601 -21.62 -25.92 17.75
CA PHE A 601 -22.32 -26.26 18.99
C PHE A 601 -23.82 -26.27 18.75
N THR A 602 -24.55 -27.04 19.56
CA THR A 602 -26.01 -26.97 19.70
C THR A 602 -26.36 -26.56 21.12
N GLN A 603 -27.39 -25.74 21.28
CA GLN A 603 -28.02 -25.42 22.56
C GLN A 603 -29.49 -25.04 22.31
N ASP A 604 -30.35 -25.05 23.32
CA ASP A 604 -31.74 -24.61 23.13
C ASP A 604 -31.83 -23.09 22.91
N TYR A 605 -32.92 -22.65 22.31
CA TYR A 605 -33.07 -21.29 21.75
C TYR A 605 -33.00 -20.15 22.78
N ASP A 606 -33.28 -20.42 24.05
CA ASP A 606 -33.42 -19.39 25.09
C ASP A 606 -32.18 -19.33 26.01
N PHE A 607 -31.14 -20.11 25.70
CA PHE A 607 -29.87 -20.08 26.42
C PHE A 607 -28.84 -19.16 25.75
N GLU A 608 -28.09 -18.44 26.59
CA GLU A 608 -26.89 -17.71 26.22
C GLU A 608 -25.65 -18.40 26.81
N THR A 609 -24.61 -18.59 26.00
CA THR A 609 -23.37 -19.24 26.45
C THR A 609 -22.17 -18.33 26.25
N ASN A 610 -21.40 -18.14 27.32
CA ASN A 610 -20.09 -17.49 27.29
C ASN A 610 -19.00 -18.53 27.56
N ILE A 611 -17.96 -18.55 26.74
CA ILE A 611 -16.86 -19.52 26.83
C ILE A 611 -15.51 -18.82 26.84
N SER A 612 -14.69 -19.17 27.83
CA SER A 612 -13.27 -18.85 27.88
C SER A 612 -12.46 -20.09 27.51
N PHE A 613 -11.51 -19.98 26.58
CA PHE A 613 -10.80 -21.14 26.04
C PHE A 613 -9.40 -20.81 25.55
N THR A 614 -8.57 -21.85 25.47
CA THR A 614 -7.27 -21.83 24.78
C THR A 614 -7.27 -22.88 23.67
N VAL A 615 -6.46 -22.69 22.63
CA VAL A 615 -6.40 -23.63 21.51
C VAL A 615 -4.95 -23.99 21.22
N LYS A 616 -4.63 -25.29 21.33
CA LYS A 616 -3.37 -25.88 20.88
C LYS A 616 -3.64 -26.66 19.60
N ARG A 617 -2.79 -26.46 18.59
CA ARG A 617 -3.00 -27.01 17.24
C ARG A 617 -1.71 -27.61 16.75
N TRP A 618 -1.73 -28.85 16.30
CA TRP A 618 -0.55 -29.54 15.81
C TRP A 618 -0.74 -29.93 14.35
N THR A 619 0.33 -29.75 13.59
CA THR A 619 0.53 -30.36 12.27
C THR A 619 1.37 -31.60 12.45
N MET A 620 0.88 -32.72 11.93
CA MET A 620 1.68 -33.94 11.79
C MET A 620 2.24 -34.04 10.38
#